data_AF-A0A1X7SVW3-F1
#
_entry.id   AF-A0A1X7SVW3-F1
#
_cell.length_a   1.000
_cell.length_b   1.000
_cell.length_c   1.000
_cell.angle_alpha   90.00
_cell.angle_beta   90.00
_cell.angle_gamma   90.00
#
_symmetry.space_group_name_H-M   'P 1'
#
loop_
_entity.id
_entity.type
_entity.pdbx_description
1 polymer ?
#
loop_
_entity_poly.entity_id
_entity_poly.type
_entity_poly.pdbx_seq_one_letter_code
_entity_poly.pdbx_strand_id
1 'polypeptide(L)'
;KVIQQIIQEREAKVEYEPIRPVPVPVTTKEAPSLKLNTTAILREGARIQRLEEEEEKRLAGLEAGERDTADYFKWQGEVKEETAARRLAEQKKRHLEGQLSYEEAIIAKQTFIQETKDKVALMKEESEQFMSEYFKRREDERKEMRRLVEATMLGHQNVKEAKIKLQQMKQRLVQKMEKENQELLKKALEEEEAEMRRKVELIQQIKAMESIPVSRTKFVDLTETGGQGLLSEMSVVELRERLALLKIAKSEEQERKKKGIAATKEAKEKLLQEAMTTINRHKEAQAATDKIKNIKGKDSNKKNLSIAAKDKELNDLQEKLELKRKERERLRQESADATRQKKNLPLSNPSTPLSPLETLLRAAGST
;
A
#
# COMPACT_ATOMS: atom_id res chain seq x y z
N LYS A 1 -0.94 -37.48 -1.14
CA LYS A 1 -1.02 -38.87 -1.65
C LYS A 1 -1.37 -38.88 -3.14
N VAL A 2 -2.65 -38.90 -3.57
CA VAL A 2 -3.02 -39.00 -5.01
C VAL A 2 -2.26 -38.03 -5.94
N ILE A 3 -2.21 -36.72 -5.61
CA ILE A 3 -1.48 -35.72 -6.42
C ILE A 3 0.02 -36.04 -6.56
N GLN A 4 0.65 -36.59 -5.52
CA GLN A 4 2.07 -36.98 -5.57
C GLN A 4 2.29 -38.21 -6.46
N GLN A 5 1.34 -39.14 -6.49
CA GLN A 5 1.39 -40.30 -7.39
C GLN A 5 1.21 -39.86 -8.86
N ILE A 6 0.36 -38.87 -9.14
CA ILE A 6 0.20 -38.28 -10.49
C ILE A 6 1.47 -37.54 -10.94
N ILE A 7 2.18 -36.88 -10.01
CA ILE A 7 3.47 -36.25 -10.30
C ILE A 7 4.53 -37.32 -10.59
N GLN A 8 4.65 -38.34 -9.75
CA GLN A 8 5.59 -39.45 -9.94
C GLN A 8 5.33 -40.27 -11.22
N GLU A 9 4.06 -40.49 -11.60
CA GLU A 9 3.70 -41.09 -12.89
C GLU A 9 4.09 -40.23 -14.10
N ARG A 10 4.09 -38.90 -13.95
CA ARG A 10 4.54 -37.99 -15.02
C ARG A 10 6.06 -37.97 -15.11
N GLU A 11 6.76 -37.92 -13.97
CA GLU A 11 8.22 -37.94 -13.91
C GLU A 11 8.79 -39.27 -14.45
N ALA A 12 8.21 -40.41 -14.07
CA ALA A 12 8.60 -41.74 -14.58
C ALA A 12 8.28 -41.95 -16.08
N LYS A 13 7.36 -41.17 -16.67
CA LYS A 13 7.09 -41.17 -18.12
C LYS A 13 7.97 -40.16 -18.88
N VAL A 14 8.88 -39.48 -18.19
CA VAL A 14 9.81 -38.48 -18.72
C VAL A 14 11.27 -38.90 -18.45
N GLU A 15 11.52 -40.21 -18.41
CA GLU A 15 12.87 -40.78 -18.50
C GLU A 15 13.48 -40.54 -19.90
N TYR A 16 14.01 -39.34 -20.11
CA TYR A 16 14.90 -39.05 -21.22
C TYR A 16 16.20 -39.84 -21.04
N GLU A 17 16.56 -40.65 -22.04
CA GLU A 17 17.92 -41.18 -22.11
C GLU A 17 18.92 -40.01 -22.10
N PRO A 18 19.87 -39.97 -21.15
CA PRO A 18 20.85 -38.90 -21.11
C PRO A 18 21.80 -39.05 -22.30
N ILE A 19 21.61 -38.20 -23.31
CA ILE A 19 22.44 -38.14 -24.52
C ILE A 19 23.90 -38.00 -24.08
N ARG A 20 24.66 -39.10 -24.16
CA ARG A 20 26.06 -39.11 -23.75
C ARG A 20 26.81 -38.15 -24.68
N PRO A 21 27.47 -37.09 -24.18
CA PRO A 21 28.16 -36.16 -25.04
C PRO A 21 29.29 -36.91 -25.77
N VAL A 22 29.14 -37.05 -27.08
CA VAL A 22 30.19 -37.63 -27.93
C VAL A 22 31.44 -36.78 -27.72
N PRO A 23 32.60 -37.37 -27.35
CA PRO A 23 33.80 -36.60 -27.12
C PRO A 23 34.20 -35.88 -28.41
N VAL A 24 34.13 -34.55 -28.39
CA VAL A 24 34.49 -33.72 -29.54
C VAL A 24 35.93 -34.06 -29.93
N PRO A 25 36.22 -34.41 -31.20
CA PRO A 25 37.57 -34.78 -31.59
C PRO A 25 38.52 -33.62 -31.28
N VAL A 26 39.54 -33.89 -30.47
CA VAL A 26 40.51 -32.89 -30.04
C VAL A 26 41.37 -32.53 -31.24
N THR A 27 40.96 -31.50 -31.97
CA THR A 27 41.77 -30.88 -33.02
C THR A 27 43.03 -30.33 -32.36
N THR A 28 44.18 -30.90 -32.73
CA THR A 28 45.50 -30.39 -32.34
C THR A 28 45.58 -28.93 -32.76
N LYS A 29 45.85 -28.03 -31.80
CA LYS A 29 45.61 -26.57 -31.92
C LYS A 29 46.66 -25.84 -32.76
N GLU A 30 46.95 -26.33 -33.95
CA GLU A 30 47.46 -25.50 -35.03
C GLU A 30 46.23 -24.88 -35.72
N ALA A 31 45.99 -23.59 -35.47
CA ALA A 31 44.94 -22.86 -36.19
C ALA A 31 45.30 -22.91 -37.69
N PRO A 32 44.43 -23.44 -38.57
CA PRO A 32 44.76 -23.56 -39.98
C PRO A 32 45.05 -22.17 -40.53
N SER A 33 46.24 -21.99 -41.12
CA SER A 33 46.66 -20.71 -41.67
C SER A 33 45.69 -20.30 -42.78
N LEU A 34 44.76 -19.41 -42.44
CA LEU A 34 43.70 -18.96 -43.32
C LEU A 34 44.33 -18.16 -44.47
N LYS A 35 44.68 -18.87 -45.55
CA LYS A 35 45.17 -18.30 -46.80
C LYS A 35 44.13 -17.32 -47.30
N LEU A 36 44.35 -16.04 -47.02
CA LEU A 36 43.39 -14.99 -47.36
C LEU A 36 43.16 -15.03 -48.87
N ASN A 37 41.90 -15.24 -49.26
CA ASN A 37 41.50 -15.17 -50.66
C ASN A 37 41.88 -13.78 -51.21
N THR A 38 42.27 -13.69 -52.48
CA THR A 38 42.73 -12.43 -53.10
C THR A 38 41.70 -11.30 -52.94
N THR A 39 40.41 -11.63 -53.06
CA THR A 39 39.29 -10.71 -52.79
C THR A 39 39.20 -10.25 -51.33
N ALA A 40 39.61 -11.09 -50.37
CA ALA A 40 39.65 -10.74 -48.94
C ALA A 40 40.83 -9.81 -48.64
N ILE A 41 42.02 -10.08 -49.19
CA ILE A 41 43.19 -9.20 -49.10
C ILE A 41 42.84 -7.82 -49.65
N LEU A 42 42.32 -7.73 -50.88
CA LEU A 42 41.98 -6.45 -51.51
C LEU A 42 40.85 -5.71 -50.77
N ARG A 43 39.87 -6.42 -50.20
CA ARG A 43 38.82 -5.82 -49.36
C ARG A 43 39.37 -5.28 -48.03
N GLU A 44 40.29 -6.00 -47.38
CA GLU A 44 40.90 -5.56 -46.13
C GLU A 44 41.83 -4.36 -46.37
N GLY A 45 42.69 -4.42 -47.38
CA GLY A 45 43.57 -3.33 -47.79
C GLY A 45 42.79 -2.06 -48.14
N ALA A 46 41.77 -2.15 -48.99
CA ALA A 46 40.92 -1.00 -49.34
C ALA A 46 40.07 -0.46 -48.17
N ARG A 47 39.84 -1.26 -47.12
CA ARG A 47 39.24 -0.77 -45.87
C ARG A 47 40.27 -0.02 -45.02
N ILE A 48 41.50 -0.52 -44.93
CA ILE A 48 42.57 0.13 -44.17
C ILE A 48 42.95 1.46 -44.82
N GLN A 49 43.13 1.49 -46.15
CA GLN A 49 43.41 2.72 -46.91
C GLN A 49 42.37 3.82 -46.65
N ARG A 50 41.07 3.49 -46.58
CA ARG A 50 40.03 4.46 -46.22
C ARG A 50 40.15 4.99 -44.80
N LEU A 51 40.51 4.14 -43.85
CA LEU A 51 40.75 4.56 -42.46
C LEU A 51 42.01 5.42 -42.34
N GLU A 52 43.05 5.11 -43.12
CA GLU A 52 44.28 5.91 -43.24
C GLU A 52 43.97 7.28 -43.88
N GLU A 53 43.18 7.32 -44.96
CA GLU A 53 42.68 8.57 -45.56
C GLU A 53 41.78 9.39 -44.61
N GLU A 54 40.91 8.74 -43.83
CA GLU A 54 40.02 9.41 -42.86
C GLU A 54 40.82 10.00 -41.69
N GLU A 55 41.83 9.28 -41.19
CA GLU A 55 42.76 9.78 -40.18
C GLU A 55 43.71 10.86 -40.73
N GLU A 56 44.17 10.76 -41.98
CA GLU A 56 44.96 11.80 -42.65
C GLU A 56 44.16 13.11 -42.79
N LYS A 57 42.89 13.02 -43.22
CA LYS A 57 41.97 14.18 -43.25
C LYS A 57 41.74 14.76 -41.85
N ARG A 58 41.62 13.91 -40.81
CA ARG A 58 41.49 14.33 -39.41
C ARG A 58 42.75 15.02 -38.88
N LEU A 59 43.93 14.54 -39.24
CA LEU A 59 45.21 15.15 -38.88
C LEU A 59 45.41 16.50 -39.60
N ALA A 60 45.11 16.57 -40.91
CA ALA A 60 45.16 17.81 -41.68
C ALA A 60 44.19 18.88 -41.13
N GLY A 61 43.01 18.48 -40.64
CA GLY A 61 42.09 19.37 -39.91
C GLY A 61 42.72 19.96 -38.64
N LEU A 62 43.33 19.11 -37.82
CA LEU A 62 44.05 19.54 -36.60
C LEU A 62 45.26 20.44 -36.92
N GLU A 63 46.01 20.16 -37.99
CA GLU A 63 47.11 21.01 -38.48
C GLU A 63 46.61 22.38 -38.99
N ALA A 64 45.42 22.42 -39.60
CA ALA A 64 44.72 23.66 -39.96
C ALA A 64 44.10 24.40 -38.76
N GLY A 65 44.25 23.88 -37.53
CA GLY A 65 43.78 24.52 -36.29
C GLY A 65 42.39 24.08 -35.82
N GLU A 66 41.83 22.99 -36.36
CA GLU A 66 40.63 22.38 -35.78
C GLU A 66 40.89 21.92 -34.35
N ARG A 67 39.87 22.00 -33.50
CA ARG A 67 39.96 21.62 -32.08
C ARG A 67 39.48 20.18 -31.88
N ASP A 68 40.30 19.36 -31.21
CA ASP A 68 39.88 17.99 -30.85
C ASP A 68 38.58 18.01 -30.02
N THR A 69 37.56 17.32 -30.52
CA THR A 69 36.26 17.15 -29.90
C THR A 69 36.15 15.85 -29.09
N ALA A 70 37.11 14.92 -29.23
CA ALA A 70 37.06 13.61 -28.58
C ALA A 70 37.03 13.73 -27.05
N ASP A 71 37.82 14.65 -26.47
CA ASP A 71 37.80 14.91 -25.01
C ASP A 71 36.49 15.57 -24.54
N TYR A 72 35.86 16.42 -25.37
CA TYR A 72 34.53 16.95 -25.07
C TYR A 72 33.47 15.84 -25.04
N PHE A 73 33.50 14.92 -26.02
CA PHE A 73 32.56 13.79 -26.04
C PHE A 73 32.80 12.79 -24.89
N LYS A 74 34.06 12.52 -24.51
CA LYS A 74 34.40 11.72 -23.32
C LYS A 74 33.81 12.34 -22.05
N TRP A 75 34.07 13.63 -21.82
CA TRP A 75 33.54 14.38 -20.68
C TRP A 75 32.00 14.42 -20.68
N GLN A 76 31.37 14.66 -21.84
CA GLN A 76 29.92 14.66 -21.97
C GLN A 76 29.33 13.26 -21.68
N GLY A 77 30.06 12.18 -22.00
CA GLY A 77 29.76 10.81 -21.60
C GLY A 77 29.82 10.62 -20.08
N GLU A 78 30.97 10.91 -19.46
CA GLU A 78 31.15 10.77 -18.01
C GLU A 78 30.09 11.58 -17.22
N VAL A 79 29.75 12.79 -17.65
CA VAL A 79 28.71 13.62 -17.01
C VAL A 79 27.30 13.04 -17.20
N LYS A 80 26.97 12.47 -18.37
CA LYS A 80 25.70 11.77 -18.59
C LYS A 80 25.59 10.52 -17.71
N GLU A 81 26.66 9.76 -17.57
CA GLU A 81 26.71 8.56 -16.72
C GLU A 81 26.61 8.93 -15.23
N GLU A 82 27.35 9.94 -14.76
CA GLU A 82 27.27 10.37 -13.35
C GLU A 82 25.89 10.94 -13.01
N THR A 83 25.30 11.77 -13.88
CA THR A 83 23.96 12.32 -13.64
C THR A 83 22.87 11.24 -13.68
N ALA A 84 22.97 10.24 -14.56
CA ALA A 84 22.09 9.08 -14.56
C ALA A 84 22.24 8.24 -13.28
N ALA A 85 23.48 7.93 -12.87
CA ALA A 85 23.76 7.18 -11.65
C ALA A 85 23.28 7.92 -10.39
N ARG A 86 23.49 9.24 -10.31
CA ARG A 86 23.00 10.11 -9.23
C ARG A 86 21.48 10.11 -9.16
N ARG A 87 20.80 10.25 -10.30
CA ARG A 87 19.33 10.19 -10.39
C ARG A 87 18.79 8.83 -9.92
N LEU A 88 19.43 7.73 -10.30
CA LEU A 88 19.04 6.38 -9.88
C LEU A 88 19.24 6.17 -8.36
N ALA A 89 20.36 6.64 -7.80
CA ALA A 89 20.61 6.58 -6.36
C ALA A 89 19.59 7.41 -5.57
N GLU A 90 19.28 8.63 -6.05
CA GLU A 90 18.27 9.49 -5.45
C GLU A 90 16.86 8.89 -5.52
N GLN A 91 16.49 8.26 -6.64
CA GLN A 91 15.21 7.54 -6.77
C GLN A 91 15.11 6.38 -5.78
N LYS A 92 16.18 5.60 -5.57
CA LYS A 92 16.22 4.54 -4.53
C LYS A 92 16.07 5.12 -3.12
N LYS A 93 16.78 6.21 -2.80
CA LYS A 93 16.70 6.90 -1.51
C LYS A 93 15.27 7.40 -1.22
N ARG A 94 14.70 8.17 -2.14
CA ARG A 94 13.30 8.66 -2.05
C ARG A 94 12.27 7.53 -1.94
N HIS A 95 12.52 6.38 -2.57
CA HIS A 95 11.66 5.21 -2.45
C HIS A 95 11.69 4.59 -1.04
N LEU A 96 12.88 4.45 -0.45
CA LEU A 96 13.03 3.96 0.94
C LEU A 96 12.46 4.96 1.95
N GLU A 97 12.69 6.26 1.77
CA GLU A 97 12.11 7.33 2.60
C GLU A 97 10.57 7.29 2.55
N GLY A 98 9.98 7.09 1.36
CA GLY A 98 8.54 6.90 1.20
C GLY A 98 8.00 5.62 1.84
N GLN A 99 8.74 4.51 1.79
CA GLN A 99 8.38 3.29 2.52
C GLN A 99 8.47 3.49 4.04
N LEU A 100 9.50 4.18 4.54
CA LEU A 100 9.67 4.46 5.97
C LEU A 100 8.52 5.33 6.51
N SER A 101 8.20 6.42 5.81
CA SER A 101 7.07 7.29 6.16
C SER A 101 5.73 6.56 6.16
N TYR A 102 5.52 5.60 5.26
CA TYR A 102 4.32 4.76 5.24
C TYR A 102 4.23 3.83 6.46
N GLU A 103 5.34 3.19 6.85
CA GLU A 103 5.37 2.33 8.06
C GLU A 103 5.17 3.16 9.34
N GLU A 104 5.79 4.34 9.43
CA GLU A 104 5.62 5.27 10.56
C GLU A 104 4.18 5.79 10.66
N ALA A 105 3.53 6.11 9.54
CA ALA A 105 2.12 6.50 9.52
C ALA A 105 1.18 5.37 9.97
N ILE A 106 1.50 4.10 9.68
CA ILE A 106 0.75 2.96 10.21
C ILE A 106 0.92 2.85 11.72
N ILE A 107 2.16 2.97 12.23
CA ILE A 107 2.46 2.90 13.67
C ILE A 107 1.74 4.02 14.42
N ALA A 108 1.87 5.27 13.97
CA ALA A 108 1.20 6.43 14.58
C ALA A 108 -0.33 6.29 14.58
N LYS A 109 -0.91 5.68 13.54
CA LYS A 109 -2.34 5.36 13.51
C LYS A 109 -2.72 4.27 14.51
N GLN A 110 -1.86 3.26 14.74
CA GLN A 110 -2.11 2.22 15.74
C GLN A 110 -2.02 2.76 17.18
N THR A 111 -1.00 3.55 17.50
CA THR A 111 -0.85 4.16 18.83
C THR A 111 -1.99 5.12 19.14
N PHE A 112 -2.37 5.99 18.19
CA PHE A 112 -3.52 6.88 18.35
C PHE A 112 -4.83 6.11 18.61
N ILE A 113 -5.03 4.95 17.96
CA ILE A 113 -6.19 4.08 18.19
C ILE A 113 -6.12 3.37 19.56
N GLN A 114 -4.93 3.08 20.10
CA GLN A 114 -4.76 2.56 21.46
C GLN A 114 -5.07 3.67 22.48
N GLU A 115 -4.37 4.81 22.41
CA GLU A 115 -4.60 5.97 23.27
C GLU A 115 -6.08 6.39 23.33
N THR A 116 -6.77 6.38 22.18
CA THR A 116 -8.20 6.75 22.12
C THR A 116 -9.08 5.74 22.85
N LYS A 117 -8.76 4.43 22.78
CA LYS A 117 -9.48 3.41 23.55
C LYS A 117 -9.23 3.57 25.05
N ASP A 118 -8.00 3.89 25.44
CA ASP A 118 -7.60 3.99 26.83
C ASP A 118 -8.21 5.25 27.48
N LYS A 119 -8.22 6.38 26.75
CA LYS A 119 -8.97 7.60 27.14
C LYS A 119 -10.48 7.32 27.27
N VAL A 120 -11.07 6.55 26.36
CA VAL A 120 -12.49 6.13 26.44
C VAL A 120 -12.76 5.13 27.57
N ALA A 121 -11.76 4.34 28.00
CA ALA A 121 -11.88 3.47 29.18
C ALA A 121 -11.89 4.31 30.47
N LEU A 122 -10.94 5.23 30.62
CA LEU A 122 -10.88 6.15 31.76
C LEU A 122 -12.17 7.00 31.89
N MET A 123 -12.63 7.62 30.80
CA MET A 123 -13.90 8.37 30.81
C MET A 123 -15.12 7.52 31.19
N LYS A 124 -15.09 6.21 30.90
CA LYS A 124 -16.15 5.29 31.36
C LYS A 124 -16.05 5.04 32.85
N GLU A 125 -14.86 4.69 33.36
CA GLU A 125 -14.63 4.46 34.78
C GLU A 125 -14.99 5.69 35.63
N GLU A 126 -14.62 6.89 35.18
CA GLU A 126 -15.04 8.18 35.77
C GLU A 126 -16.57 8.34 35.76
N SER A 127 -17.23 8.03 34.64
CA SER A 127 -18.70 8.12 34.52
C SER A 127 -19.42 7.10 35.42
N GLU A 128 -18.89 5.88 35.58
CA GLU A 128 -19.48 4.85 36.43
C GLU A 128 -19.28 5.17 37.92
N GLN A 129 -18.16 5.78 38.30
CA GLN A 129 -17.94 6.34 39.64
C GLN A 129 -18.94 7.46 39.94
N PHE A 130 -19.04 8.48 39.08
CA PHE A 130 -19.98 9.59 39.23
C PHE A 130 -21.44 9.13 39.31
N MET A 131 -21.85 8.20 38.44
CA MET A 131 -23.20 7.62 38.48
C MET A 131 -23.43 6.80 39.75
N SER A 132 -22.44 6.06 40.23
CA SER A 132 -22.53 5.31 41.49
C SER A 132 -22.70 6.22 42.71
N GLU A 133 -22.04 7.38 42.72
CA GLU A 133 -22.23 8.40 43.77
C GLU A 133 -23.62 9.06 43.66
N TYR A 134 -24.06 9.41 42.46
CA TYR A 134 -25.40 9.94 42.20
C TYR A 134 -26.50 9.00 42.70
N PHE A 135 -26.38 7.68 42.42
CA PHE A 135 -27.34 6.69 42.89
C PHE A 135 -27.35 6.50 44.40
N LYS A 136 -26.18 6.50 45.07
CA LYS A 136 -26.08 6.47 46.55
C LYS A 136 -26.82 7.67 47.14
N ARG A 137 -26.45 8.88 46.70
CA ARG A 137 -27.04 10.15 47.14
C ARG A 137 -28.56 10.16 46.96
N ARG A 138 -29.06 9.76 45.78
CA ARG A 138 -30.49 9.75 45.48
C ARG A 138 -31.25 8.70 46.30
N GLU A 139 -30.62 7.58 46.67
CA GLU A 139 -31.22 6.61 47.60
C GLU A 139 -31.25 7.13 49.04
N ASP A 140 -30.24 7.86 49.49
CA ASP A 140 -30.22 8.48 50.83
C ASP A 140 -31.22 9.63 50.93
N GLU A 141 -31.33 10.50 49.92
CA GLU A 141 -32.41 11.49 49.79
C GLU A 141 -33.80 10.82 49.83
N ARG A 142 -33.94 9.62 49.21
CA ARG A 142 -35.18 8.81 49.28
C ARG A 142 -35.42 8.20 50.66
N LYS A 143 -34.39 7.88 51.45
CA LYS A 143 -34.53 7.42 52.86
C LYS A 143 -34.99 8.57 53.76
N GLU A 144 -34.39 9.75 53.66
CA GLU A 144 -34.76 10.91 54.48
C GLU A 144 -36.18 11.40 54.15
N MET A 145 -36.58 11.43 52.87
CA MET A 145 -37.96 11.75 52.50
C MET A 145 -38.97 10.75 53.10
N ARG A 146 -38.66 9.44 53.11
CA ARG A 146 -39.51 8.42 53.77
C ARG A 146 -39.61 8.66 55.28
N ARG A 147 -38.48 8.87 55.97
CA ARG A 147 -38.43 9.21 57.40
C ARG A 147 -39.28 10.43 57.74
N LEU A 148 -39.21 11.49 56.93
CA LEU A 148 -40.00 12.71 57.11
C LEU A 148 -41.51 12.47 56.91
N VAL A 149 -41.89 11.68 55.90
CA VAL A 149 -43.30 11.30 55.67
C VAL A 149 -43.83 10.42 56.80
N GLU A 150 -43.07 9.43 57.25
CA GLU A 150 -43.41 8.55 58.38
C GLU A 150 -43.60 9.35 59.67
N ALA A 151 -42.66 10.24 60.02
CA ALA A 151 -42.78 11.14 61.17
C ALA A 151 -43.99 12.07 61.05
N THR A 152 -44.28 12.58 59.85
CA THR A 152 -45.46 13.41 59.58
C THR A 152 -46.76 12.62 59.78
N MET A 153 -46.83 11.37 59.30
CA MET A 153 -47.98 10.49 59.51
C MET A 153 -48.21 10.16 60.98
N LEU A 154 -47.15 9.84 61.73
CA LEU A 154 -47.21 9.62 63.18
C LEU A 154 -47.71 10.88 63.91
N GLY A 155 -47.24 12.07 63.53
CA GLY A 155 -47.77 13.34 64.01
C GLY A 155 -49.28 13.51 63.74
N HIS A 156 -49.74 13.17 62.53
CA HIS A 156 -51.17 13.21 62.19
C HIS A 156 -52.01 12.18 62.97
N GLN A 157 -51.47 10.99 63.26
CA GLN A 157 -52.12 9.99 64.12
C GLN A 157 -52.24 10.50 65.56
N ASN A 158 -51.14 11.02 66.13
CA ASN A 158 -51.12 11.60 67.47
C ASN A 158 -52.11 12.77 67.63
N VAL A 159 -52.23 13.65 66.63
CA VAL A 159 -53.21 14.75 66.61
C VAL A 159 -54.66 14.23 66.51
N LYS A 160 -54.92 13.19 65.70
CA LYS A 160 -56.25 12.54 65.64
C LYS A 160 -56.62 11.91 66.99
N GLU A 161 -55.70 11.19 67.62
CA GLU A 161 -55.90 10.64 68.96
C GLU A 161 -56.15 11.72 70.01
N ALA A 162 -55.36 12.79 70.03
CA ALA A 162 -55.55 13.91 70.95
C ALA A 162 -56.92 14.57 70.75
N LYS A 163 -57.38 14.73 69.50
CA LYS A 163 -58.72 15.23 69.18
C LYS A 163 -59.84 14.30 69.68
N ILE A 164 -59.68 12.98 69.53
CA ILE A 164 -60.64 11.98 70.04
C ILE A 164 -60.69 12.01 71.57
N LYS A 165 -59.53 12.02 72.24
CA LYS A 165 -59.42 12.10 73.71
C LYS A 165 -60.06 13.40 74.23
N LEU A 166 -59.81 14.53 73.57
CA LEU A 166 -60.45 15.82 73.88
C LEU A 166 -61.97 15.80 73.64
N GLN A 167 -62.44 15.17 72.55
CA GLN A 167 -63.87 15.03 72.27
C GLN A 167 -64.57 14.17 73.33
N GLN A 168 -63.97 13.06 73.77
CA GLN A 168 -64.49 12.25 74.88
C GLN A 168 -64.55 13.04 76.19
N MET A 169 -63.53 13.86 76.50
CA MET A 169 -63.57 14.73 77.68
C MET A 169 -64.67 15.81 77.57
N LYS A 170 -64.84 16.43 76.39
CA LYS A 170 -65.93 17.37 76.14
C LYS A 170 -67.31 16.70 76.24
N GLN A 171 -67.48 15.50 75.70
CA GLN A 171 -68.73 14.74 75.83
C GLN A 171 -69.05 14.38 77.28
N ARG A 172 -68.05 13.97 78.08
CA ARG A 172 -68.22 13.73 79.52
C ARG A 172 -68.57 15.00 80.29
N LEU A 173 -68.02 16.15 79.90
CA LEU A 173 -68.36 17.45 80.50
C LEU A 173 -69.78 17.86 80.12
N VAL A 174 -70.15 17.78 78.84
CA VAL A 174 -71.53 18.04 78.38
C VAL A 174 -72.52 17.11 79.07
N GLN A 175 -72.23 15.81 79.24
CA GLN A 175 -73.09 14.88 79.98
C GLN A 175 -73.22 15.18 81.49
N LYS A 176 -72.35 16.02 82.08
CA LYS A 176 -72.54 16.56 83.44
C LYS A 176 -73.39 17.83 83.40
N MET A 177 -72.94 18.81 82.60
CA MET A 177 -73.65 20.07 82.37
C MET A 177 -75.08 19.86 81.86
N GLU A 178 -75.36 18.77 81.14
CA GLU A 178 -76.68 18.41 80.62
C GLU A 178 -77.54 17.71 81.67
N LYS A 179 -76.97 17.01 82.67
CA LYS A 179 -77.74 16.58 83.84
C LYS A 179 -78.13 17.78 84.69
N GLU A 180 -77.14 18.63 84.98
CA GLU A 180 -77.33 19.91 85.67
C GLU A 180 -78.35 20.81 84.90
N ASN A 181 -78.29 20.84 83.57
CA ASN A 181 -79.23 21.59 82.75
C ASN A 181 -80.58 20.89 82.52
N GLN A 182 -80.69 19.56 82.60
CA GLN A 182 -81.99 18.87 82.65
C GLN A 182 -82.67 19.07 84.02
N GLU A 183 -81.88 19.18 85.09
CA GLU A 183 -82.32 19.60 86.42
C GLU A 183 -82.73 21.08 86.48
N LEU A 184 -82.32 21.91 85.51
CA LEU A 184 -82.81 23.30 85.32
C LEU A 184 -83.97 23.39 84.32
N LEU A 185 -83.86 22.72 83.17
CA LEU A 185 -84.88 22.73 82.11
C LEU A 185 -86.17 22.04 82.53
N LYS A 186 -86.15 21.10 83.48
CA LYS A 186 -87.39 20.65 84.14
C LYS A 186 -88.10 21.82 84.83
N LYS A 187 -87.38 22.60 85.63
CA LYS A 187 -87.91 23.81 86.30
C LYS A 187 -88.41 24.86 85.31
N ALA A 188 -87.85 24.92 84.08
CA ALA A 188 -88.18 25.93 83.07
C ALA A 188 -89.17 25.45 81.98
N LEU A 189 -89.38 24.14 81.80
CA LEU A 189 -90.51 23.59 81.03
C LEU A 189 -91.76 23.45 81.93
N GLU A 190 -91.56 23.46 83.26
CA GLU A 190 -92.59 23.82 84.23
C GLU A 190 -92.96 25.33 84.18
N GLU A 191 -92.28 26.15 83.36
CA GLU A 191 -92.54 27.59 83.15
C GLU A 191 -92.95 27.95 81.69
N GLU A 192 -92.32 27.39 80.65
CA GLU A 192 -92.86 27.36 79.26
C GLU A 192 -93.90 26.24 79.12
N GLU A 193 -94.26 25.82 77.90
CA GLU A 193 -95.40 24.94 77.58
C GLU A 193 -96.77 25.60 77.86
N ALA A 194 -96.81 26.50 78.84
CA ALA A 194 -97.71 27.65 78.98
C ALA A 194 -97.68 28.63 77.78
N GLU A 195 -96.76 28.50 76.82
CA GLU A 195 -96.46 29.50 75.77
C GLU A 195 -96.60 29.01 74.29
N MET A 196 -95.73 28.14 73.76
CA MET A 196 -95.40 28.13 72.30
C MET A 196 -96.12 27.11 71.36
N ARG A 197 -96.75 27.53 70.23
CA ARG A 197 -97.40 26.60 69.26
C ARG A 197 -96.99 26.91 67.60
N ARG A 198 -95.89 26.32 66.72
CA ARG A 198 -95.00 26.65 65.26
C ARG A 198 -94.22 25.65 63.96
N LYS A 199 -93.15 25.87 62.91
CA LYS A 199 -92.56 25.15 61.43
C LYS A 199 -91.01 25.14 60.51
N VAL A 200 -90.57 24.57 59.17
CA VAL A 200 -89.12 24.36 58.26
C VAL A 200 -88.73 23.99 56.52
N GLU A 201 -87.45 23.79 55.73
CA GLU A 201 -86.95 23.58 54.08
C GLU A 201 -85.42 23.06 53.23
N LEU A 202 -85.01 22.80 51.79
CA LEU A 202 -83.61 22.30 50.91
C LEU A 202 -83.13 22.18 49.15
N ILE A 203 -81.85 21.87 48.40
CA ILE A 203 -81.33 21.76 46.75
C ILE A 203 -79.81 21.22 45.91
N GLN A 204 -79.41 20.93 44.46
CA GLN A 204 -77.97 20.67 43.52
C GLN A 204 -77.58 20.11 41.85
N GLN A 205 -76.34 20.12 40.96
CA GLN A 205 -75.77 19.40 39.49
C GLN A 205 -74.36 19.63 38.36
N ILE A 206 -73.80 18.87 37.18
CA ILE A 206 -72.52 19.03 36.01
C ILE A 206 -71.98 18.10 34.55
N LYS A 207 -70.92 18.29 33.47
CA LYS A 207 -70.30 17.51 32.05
C LYS A 207 -68.87 17.72 30.97
N ALA A 208 -68.30 16.96 29.80
CA ALA A 208 -67.02 17.10 28.65
C ALA A 208 -66.50 16.19 27.18
N MET A 209 -65.42 16.37 26.14
CA MET A 209 -64.88 15.70 24.63
C MET A 209 -63.31 15.86 23.74
N GLU A 210 -62.53 15.53 22.48
CA GLU A 210 -62.09 14.62 21.09
C GLU A 210 -60.76 14.83 19.87
N SER A 211 -60.21 14.03 18.69
CA SER A 211 -58.99 14.18 17.47
C SER A 211 -58.51 13.12 16.10
N ILE A 212 -57.53 12.89 14.94
CA ILE A 212 -56.24 13.25 13.86
C ILE A 212 -55.54 12.32 12.45
N PRO A 213 -54.53 12.60 11.34
CA PRO A 213 -53.96 11.89 9.87
C PRO A 213 -52.39 11.78 8.95
N VAL A 214 -51.99 11.24 7.57
CA VAL A 214 -50.57 10.94 6.62
C VAL A 214 -50.29 10.76 4.85
N SER A 215 -49.32 10.37 3.73
CA SER A 215 -47.87 9.79 2.98
C SER A 215 -47.46 9.69 1.23
N ARG A 216 -46.45 9.29 0.15
CA ARG A 216 -44.92 8.91 -0.58
C ARG A 216 -44.57 8.45 -2.29
N THR A 217 -43.55 8.09 -3.36
CA THR A 217 -41.99 7.87 -4.08
C THR A 217 -41.49 7.35 -5.75
N LYS A 218 -40.20 7.30 -6.57
CA LYS A 218 -39.62 6.80 -8.14
C LYS A 218 -38.00 6.50 -8.90
N PHE A 219 -37.53 6.07 -10.29
CA PHE A 219 -36.05 5.66 -11.09
C PHE A 219 -35.51 5.41 -12.81
N VAL A 220 -34.18 5.10 -13.51
CA VAL A 220 -33.54 4.90 -15.12
C VAL A 220 -32.00 4.24 -15.83
N ASP A 221 -31.46 4.06 -17.25
CA ASP A 221 -30.06 3.39 -18.05
C ASP A 221 -29.36 3.46 -19.73
N LEU A 222 -28.14 2.86 -20.43
CA LEU A 222 -27.27 2.94 -21.93
C LEU A 222 -26.08 1.91 -22.87
N THR A 223 -25.28 2.08 -24.15
CA THR A 223 -24.21 1.14 -25.15
C THR A 223 -23.14 1.47 -26.58
N GLU A 224 -22.11 0.66 -27.38
CA GLU A 224 -21.04 0.84 -28.75
C GLU A 224 -20.06 -0.36 -29.69
N THR A 225 -19.03 -0.60 -30.79
CA THR A 225 -17.96 -0.30 -32.13
C THR A 225 -17.09 -1.48 -33.17
N GLY A 226 -16.08 -1.73 -34.28
CA GLY A 226 -14.89 -1.41 -35.50
C GLY A 226 -14.00 -2.56 -36.57
N GLY A 227 -12.97 -2.79 -37.67
CA GLY A 227 -11.80 -2.42 -38.88
C GLY A 227 -10.82 -3.45 -40.01
N GLN A 228 -9.81 -3.21 -41.13
CA GLN A 228 -8.98 -4.12 -42.36
C GLN A 228 -7.51 -3.87 -43.41
N GLY A 229 -6.84 -4.68 -44.50
CA GLY A 229 -5.51 -4.53 -45.62
C GLY A 229 -4.69 -5.56 -46.86
N LEU A 230 -3.57 -5.35 -47.88
CA LEU A 230 -2.72 -6.23 -49.11
C LEU A 230 -1.20 -5.88 -50.03
N LEU A 231 -0.28 -6.28 -51.20
CA LEU A 231 0.29 -7.18 -52.55
C LEU A 231 1.87 -7.11 -53.48
N SER A 232 2.46 -7.82 -54.68
CA SER A 232 3.96 -7.88 -55.56
C SER A 232 4.55 -8.62 -57.10
N GLU A 233 5.86 -8.62 -57.87
CA GLU A 233 6.58 -9.46 -59.21
C GLU A 233 8.10 -9.27 -60.21
N MET A 234 8.72 -9.98 -61.40
CA MET A 234 10.18 -9.97 -62.34
C MET A 234 10.85 -10.86 -63.78
N SER A 235 12.05 -10.71 -64.70
CA SER A 235 12.82 -11.58 -65.99
C SER A 235 14.28 -11.35 -67.05
N VAL A 236 15.01 -12.19 -68.09
CA VAL A 236 16.36 -12.03 -69.18
C VAL A 236 17.18 -13.10 -70.40
N VAL A 237 18.19 -12.91 -71.52
CA VAL A 237 19.10 -13.89 -72.66
C VAL A 237 20.32 -13.58 -73.98
N GLU A 238 21.28 -14.44 -74.78
CA GLU A 238 22.13 -14.51 -76.31
C GLU A 238 23.70 -15.14 -76.98
N LEU A 239 24.30 -15.33 -78.36
CA LEU A 239 25.75 -15.92 -79.11
C LEU A 239 26.40 -16.06 -80.81
N ARG A 240 27.69 -16.59 -81.43
CA ARG A 240 28.33 -17.29 -82.92
C ARG A 240 29.70 -17.06 -84.09
N GLU A 241 30.42 -17.99 -85.06
CA GLU A 241 31.30 -18.10 -86.57
C GLU A 241 32.95 -18.35 -87.34
N ARG A 242 33.39 -18.87 -88.71
CA ARG A 242 34.62 -19.10 -89.86
C ARG A 242 36.18 -19.67 -89.88
N LEU A 243 36.64 -20.78 -90.54
CA LEU A 243 37.81 -21.60 -90.02
C LEU A 243 39.35 -21.56 -90.42
N ALA A 244 39.87 -21.38 -91.65
CA ALA A 244 41.30 -21.71 -91.97
C ALA A 244 42.34 -20.58 -91.75
N LEU A 245 42.18 -19.42 -92.39
CA LEU A 245 43.02 -18.22 -92.17
C LEU A 245 42.94 -17.73 -90.71
N LEU A 246 41.79 -17.99 -90.05
CA LEU A 246 41.64 -17.79 -88.61
C LEU A 246 42.60 -18.62 -87.74
N LYS A 247 43.40 -19.56 -88.27
CA LYS A 247 44.40 -20.30 -87.47
C LYS A 247 45.68 -19.50 -87.22
N ILE A 248 46.22 -18.83 -88.24
CA ILE A 248 47.51 -18.10 -88.12
C ILE A 248 47.30 -16.78 -87.38
N ALA A 249 46.25 -16.03 -87.72
CA ALA A 249 45.83 -14.84 -86.97
C ALA A 249 45.63 -15.17 -85.48
N LYS A 250 44.99 -16.32 -85.18
CA LYS A 250 44.80 -16.84 -83.83
C LYS A 250 46.10 -17.22 -83.12
N SER A 251 47.16 -17.67 -83.80
CA SER A 251 48.45 -17.95 -83.13
C SER A 251 49.20 -16.68 -82.72
N GLU A 252 49.24 -15.64 -83.55
CA GLU A 252 49.83 -14.35 -83.15
C GLU A 252 48.97 -13.63 -82.10
N GLU A 253 47.65 -13.69 -82.24
CA GLU A 253 46.73 -13.16 -81.26
C GLU A 253 46.86 -13.92 -79.92
N GLN A 254 47.08 -15.23 -79.95
CA GLN A 254 47.43 -16.03 -78.75
C GLN A 254 48.76 -15.60 -78.13
N GLU A 255 49.80 -15.29 -78.90
CA GLU A 255 51.07 -14.74 -78.38
C GLU A 255 50.87 -13.39 -77.67
N ARG A 256 50.14 -12.47 -78.31
CA ARG A 256 49.82 -11.14 -77.74
C ARG A 256 48.95 -11.30 -76.48
N LYS A 257 47.95 -12.19 -76.50
CA LYS A 257 47.13 -12.56 -75.35
C LYS A 257 47.96 -13.19 -74.22
N LYS A 258 48.88 -14.12 -74.51
CA LYS A 258 49.81 -14.71 -73.51
C LYS A 258 50.65 -13.64 -72.82
N LYS A 259 51.26 -12.72 -73.59
CA LYS A 259 52.09 -11.62 -73.07
C LYS A 259 51.25 -10.65 -72.21
N GLY A 260 50.06 -10.28 -72.65
CA GLY A 260 49.11 -9.48 -71.84
C GLY A 260 48.62 -10.19 -70.58
N ILE A 261 48.38 -11.51 -70.64
CA ILE A 261 48.02 -12.34 -69.49
C ILE A 261 49.19 -12.45 -68.49
N ALA A 262 50.44 -12.48 -68.94
CA ALA A 262 51.60 -12.45 -68.06
C ALA A 262 51.71 -11.11 -67.31
N ALA A 263 51.72 -9.99 -68.05
CA ALA A 263 51.80 -8.65 -67.44
C ALA A 263 50.63 -8.36 -66.48
N THR A 264 49.40 -8.75 -66.84
CA THR A 264 48.22 -8.60 -65.96
C THR A 264 48.17 -9.58 -64.78
N LYS A 265 48.97 -10.66 -64.79
CA LYS A 265 49.21 -11.48 -63.59
C LYS A 265 50.22 -10.82 -62.67
N GLU A 266 51.37 -10.39 -63.21
CA GLU A 266 52.43 -9.71 -62.45
C GLU A 266 51.92 -8.45 -61.75
N ALA A 267 51.12 -7.62 -62.44
CA ALA A 267 50.50 -6.43 -61.85
C ALA A 267 49.51 -6.76 -60.71
N LYS A 268 48.76 -7.87 -60.83
CA LYS A 268 47.86 -8.34 -59.76
C LYS A 268 48.63 -8.91 -58.57
N GLU A 269 49.75 -9.57 -58.83
CA GLU A 269 50.60 -10.13 -57.77
C GLU A 269 51.27 -9.00 -56.96
N LYS A 270 51.82 -7.97 -57.63
CA LYS A 270 52.34 -6.77 -56.97
C LYS A 270 51.29 -6.07 -56.11
N LEU A 271 50.10 -5.81 -56.67
CA LEU A 271 48.97 -5.22 -55.93
C LEU A 271 48.56 -6.06 -54.69
N LEU A 272 48.62 -7.40 -54.78
CA LEU A 272 48.32 -8.28 -53.64
C LEU A 272 49.44 -8.28 -52.59
N GLN A 273 50.71 -8.19 -53.00
CA GLN A 273 51.84 -8.05 -52.09
C GLN A 273 51.79 -6.71 -51.35
N GLU A 274 51.53 -5.61 -52.06
CA GLU A 274 51.36 -4.25 -51.52
C GLU A 274 50.17 -4.17 -50.53
N ALA A 275 49.01 -4.73 -50.89
CA ALA A 275 47.88 -4.80 -49.98
C ALA A 275 48.22 -5.62 -48.72
N MET A 276 48.95 -6.73 -48.87
CA MET A 276 49.33 -7.59 -47.74
C MET A 276 50.35 -6.92 -46.79
N THR A 277 51.30 -6.13 -47.29
CA THR A 277 52.26 -5.41 -46.43
C THR A 277 51.58 -4.30 -45.64
N THR A 278 50.67 -3.53 -46.25
CA THR A 278 49.83 -2.54 -45.54
C THR A 278 48.97 -3.20 -44.46
N ILE A 279 48.31 -4.32 -44.80
CA ILE A 279 47.51 -5.12 -43.84
C ILE A 279 48.34 -5.56 -42.63
N ASN A 280 49.55 -6.09 -42.85
CA ASN A 280 50.41 -6.57 -41.77
C ASN A 280 50.90 -5.42 -40.89
N ARG A 281 51.39 -4.33 -41.48
CA ARG A 281 51.83 -3.12 -40.77
C ARG A 281 50.72 -2.55 -39.86
N HIS A 282 49.49 -2.48 -40.38
CA HIS A 282 48.33 -2.02 -39.63
C HIS A 282 47.96 -2.99 -38.48
N LYS A 283 48.02 -4.31 -38.71
CA LYS A 283 47.77 -5.32 -37.65
C LYS A 283 48.81 -5.27 -36.54
N GLU A 284 50.08 -5.09 -36.87
CA GLU A 284 51.17 -4.91 -35.89
C GLU A 284 50.99 -3.64 -35.05
N ALA A 285 50.63 -2.52 -35.69
CA ALA A 285 50.31 -1.27 -35.01
C ALA A 285 49.11 -1.41 -34.06
N GLN A 286 48.01 -2.02 -34.52
CA GLN A 286 46.84 -2.28 -33.66
C GLN A 286 47.21 -3.13 -32.44
N ALA A 287 47.90 -4.25 -32.65
CA ALA A 287 48.37 -5.14 -31.59
C ALA A 287 49.33 -4.47 -30.59
N ALA A 288 50.06 -3.44 -31.00
CA ALA A 288 50.83 -2.59 -30.08
C ALA A 288 49.92 -1.66 -29.25
N THR A 289 48.95 -0.97 -29.88
CA THR A 289 48.03 -0.09 -29.16
C THR A 289 47.16 -0.82 -28.14
N ASP A 290 46.69 -2.03 -28.45
CA ASP A 290 45.81 -2.80 -27.55
C ASP A 290 46.54 -3.33 -26.31
N LYS A 291 47.84 -3.66 -26.44
CA LYS A 291 48.71 -3.93 -25.27
C LYS A 291 48.77 -2.71 -24.33
N ILE A 292 48.90 -1.50 -24.89
CA ILE A 292 48.94 -0.25 -24.10
C ILE A 292 47.59 0.04 -23.43
N LYS A 293 46.46 -0.15 -24.14
CA LYS A 293 45.10 0.00 -23.58
C LYS A 293 44.88 -0.97 -22.42
N ASN A 294 45.25 -2.25 -22.59
CA ASN A 294 45.07 -3.30 -21.58
C ASN A 294 45.94 -3.10 -20.32
N ILE A 295 47.04 -2.36 -20.42
CA ILE A 295 47.80 -1.91 -19.24
C ILE A 295 47.04 -0.79 -18.52
N LYS A 296 46.72 0.31 -19.23
CA LYS A 296 46.04 1.49 -18.65
C LYS A 296 44.67 1.18 -18.04
N GLY A 297 43.95 0.18 -18.57
CA GLY A 297 42.65 -0.24 -18.04
C GLY A 297 42.69 -0.68 -16.57
N LYS A 298 43.81 -1.25 -16.10
CA LYS A 298 43.91 -1.79 -14.73
C LYS A 298 43.93 -0.71 -13.63
N ASP A 299 44.45 0.49 -13.92
CA ASP A 299 44.53 1.59 -12.96
C ASP A 299 43.19 2.30 -12.71
N SER A 300 42.23 2.16 -13.62
CA SER A 300 40.91 2.83 -13.57
C SER A 300 40.06 2.46 -12.36
N ASN A 301 40.32 1.29 -11.76
CA ASN A 301 39.53 0.71 -10.66
C ASN A 301 39.47 1.60 -9.40
N LYS A 302 40.35 2.59 -9.28
CA LYS A 302 40.37 3.57 -8.17
C LYS A 302 39.14 4.50 -8.14
N LYS A 303 38.43 4.73 -9.25
CA LYS A 303 37.20 5.58 -9.25
C LYS A 303 36.04 4.99 -8.42
N ASN A 304 36.02 3.67 -8.18
CA ASN A 304 34.88 2.98 -7.54
C ASN A 304 34.64 3.33 -6.06
N LEU A 305 35.64 3.88 -5.36
CA LEU A 305 35.56 4.19 -3.92
C LEU A 305 34.49 5.24 -3.55
N SER A 306 34.11 6.12 -4.48
CA SER A 306 33.08 7.15 -4.27
C SER A 306 31.65 6.59 -4.23
N ILE A 307 31.42 5.44 -4.88
CA ILE A 307 30.08 4.81 -4.94
C ILE A 307 29.75 4.19 -3.58
N ALA A 308 30.69 3.43 -3.01
CA ALA A 308 30.54 2.71 -1.74
C ALA A 308 30.26 3.61 -0.51
N ALA A 309 30.44 4.93 -0.62
CA ALA A 309 30.01 5.89 0.41
C ALA A 309 28.49 6.14 0.37
N LYS A 310 27.90 6.21 -0.83
CA LYS A 310 26.45 6.47 -1.03
C LYS A 310 25.61 5.24 -0.66
N ASP A 311 26.17 4.05 -0.81
CA ASP A 311 25.51 2.80 -0.40
C ASP A 311 25.29 2.72 1.12
N LYS A 312 26.10 3.41 1.94
CA LYS A 312 25.95 3.43 3.41
C LYS A 312 24.64 4.08 3.86
N GLU A 313 24.35 5.31 3.41
CA GLU A 313 23.08 5.99 3.71
C GLU A 313 21.86 5.16 3.29
N LEU A 314 22.02 4.39 2.21
CA LEU A 314 20.96 3.56 1.63
C LEU A 314 20.72 2.29 2.46
N ASN A 315 21.79 1.69 2.99
CA ASN A 315 21.71 0.61 3.97
C ASN A 315 21.12 1.10 5.30
N ASP A 316 21.56 2.26 5.82
CA ASP A 316 21.02 2.86 7.06
C ASP A 316 19.50 3.08 6.98
N LEU A 317 18.97 3.44 5.80
CA LEU A 317 17.54 3.58 5.53
C LEU A 317 16.82 2.23 5.45
N GLN A 318 17.45 1.19 4.90
CA GLN A 318 16.90 -0.17 4.88
C GLN A 318 16.84 -0.77 6.29
N GLU A 319 17.86 -0.58 7.13
CA GLU A 319 17.86 -1.04 8.52
C GLU A 319 16.75 -0.35 9.34
N LYS A 320 16.60 0.98 9.21
CA LYS A 320 15.49 1.73 9.83
C LYS A 320 14.11 1.23 9.39
N LEU A 321 13.95 0.95 8.10
CA LEU A 321 12.70 0.42 7.55
C LEU A 321 12.37 -0.98 8.11
N GLU A 322 13.36 -1.87 8.21
CA GLU A 322 13.17 -3.20 8.81
C GLU A 322 12.92 -3.14 10.32
N LEU A 323 13.51 -2.18 11.04
CA LEU A 323 13.16 -1.90 12.44
C LEU A 323 11.70 -1.43 12.57
N LYS A 324 11.23 -0.50 11.72
CA LYS A 324 9.83 -0.05 11.71
C LYS A 324 8.85 -1.16 11.31
N ARG A 325 9.21 -2.04 10.38
CA ARG A 325 8.40 -3.23 10.03
C ARG A 325 8.21 -4.17 11.21
N LYS A 326 9.26 -4.40 12.00
CA LYS A 326 9.23 -5.22 13.24
C LYS A 326 8.44 -4.54 14.36
N GLU A 327 8.57 -3.22 14.52
CA GLU A 327 7.78 -2.41 15.47
C GLU A 327 6.27 -2.52 15.17
N ARG A 328 5.88 -2.33 13.90
CA ARG A 328 4.51 -2.54 13.44
C ARG A 328 4.01 -3.97 13.65
N GLU A 329 4.83 -4.98 13.37
CA GLU A 329 4.43 -6.38 13.59
C GLU A 329 4.24 -6.69 15.07
N ARG A 330 5.11 -6.18 15.94
CA ARG A 330 4.97 -6.29 17.39
C ARG A 330 3.67 -5.65 17.89
N LEU A 331 3.40 -4.40 17.52
CA LEU A 331 2.14 -3.71 17.89
C LEU A 331 0.90 -4.46 17.37
N ARG A 332 0.99 -5.05 16.17
CA ARG A 332 -0.06 -5.92 15.61
C ARG A 332 -0.26 -7.18 16.46
N GLN A 333 0.81 -7.86 16.87
CA GLN A 333 0.75 -9.04 17.74
C GLN A 333 0.13 -8.68 19.11
N GLU A 334 0.64 -7.64 19.77
CA GLU A 334 0.11 -7.13 21.05
C GLU A 334 -1.39 -6.79 20.94
N SER A 335 -1.83 -6.16 19.84
CA SER A 335 -3.25 -5.88 19.60
C SER A 335 -4.11 -7.14 19.36
N ALA A 336 -3.54 -8.17 18.73
CA ALA A 336 -4.22 -9.43 18.45
C ALA A 336 -4.34 -10.29 19.71
N ASP A 337 -3.31 -10.34 20.55
CA ASP A 337 -3.31 -11.10 21.80
C ASP A 337 -4.15 -10.41 22.87
N ALA A 338 -4.18 -9.07 22.95
CA ALA A 338 -5.18 -8.35 23.74
C ALA A 338 -6.63 -8.67 23.29
N THR A 339 -6.85 -8.86 21.99
CA THR A 339 -8.16 -9.27 21.45
C THR A 339 -8.49 -10.73 21.77
N ARG A 340 -7.49 -11.63 21.79
CA ARG A 340 -7.64 -13.03 22.23
C ARG A 340 -7.93 -13.12 23.73
N GLN A 341 -7.20 -12.38 24.57
CA GLN A 341 -7.45 -12.32 26.01
C GLN A 341 -8.88 -11.85 26.31
N LYS A 342 -9.38 -10.82 25.61
CA LYS A 342 -10.78 -10.36 25.74
C LYS A 342 -11.83 -11.37 25.24
N LYS A 343 -11.48 -12.34 24.39
CA LYS A 343 -12.36 -13.48 24.02
C LYS A 343 -12.25 -14.67 24.98
N ASN A 344 -11.10 -14.86 25.62
CA ASN A 344 -10.82 -15.98 26.52
C ASN A 344 -11.18 -15.66 27.98
N LEU A 345 -11.40 -14.39 28.31
CA LEU A 345 -12.03 -13.99 29.57
C LEU A 345 -13.44 -14.62 29.62
N PRO A 346 -13.79 -15.41 30.65
CA PRO A 346 -15.10 -16.04 30.72
C PRO A 346 -16.19 -14.96 30.76
N LEU A 347 -17.28 -15.17 30.00
CA LEU A 347 -18.44 -14.29 30.09
C LEU A 347 -18.88 -14.24 31.54
N SER A 348 -19.01 -13.03 32.11
CA SER A 348 -19.48 -12.85 33.47
C SER A 348 -20.87 -13.47 33.62
N ASN A 349 -21.05 -14.27 34.67
CA ASN A 349 -22.32 -14.94 34.92
C ASN A 349 -23.45 -13.90 35.02
N PRO A 350 -24.64 -14.15 34.45
CA PRO A 350 -25.75 -13.18 34.42
C PRO A 350 -26.37 -12.87 35.81
N SER A 351 -25.76 -13.37 36.88
CA SER A 351 -26.06 -13.06 38.27
C SER A 351 -25.23 -11.90 38.84
N THR A 352 -24.21 -11.40 38.14
CA THR A 352 -23.48 -10.19 38.56
C THR A 352 -24.42 -8.98 38.45
N PRO A 353 -24.57 -8.14 39.49
CA PRO A 353 -25.40 -6.94 39.41
C PRO A 353 -24.84 -6.00 38.33
N LEU A 354 -25.71 -5.61 37.39
CA LEU A 354 -25.37 -4.73 36.27
C LEU A 354 -24.80 -3.39 36.76
N SER A 355 -23.93 -2.77 35.96
CA SER A 355 -23.47 -1.41 36.22
C SER A 355 -24.69 -0.46 36.34
N PRO A 356 -24.69 0.55 37.24
CA PRO A 356 -25.78 1.51 37.32
C PRO A 356 -25.99 2.27 36.00
N LEU A 357 -24.94 2.41 35.19
CA LEU A 357 -24.99 3.00 33.85
C LEU A 357 -25.60 2.05 32.82
N GLU A 358 -25.24 0.76 32.83
CA GLU A 358 -25.90 -0.27 31.99
C GLU A 358 -27.38 -0.43 32.33
N THR A 359 -27.73 -0.33 33.61
CA THR A 359 -29.11 -0.44 34.10
C THR A 359 -29.98 0.68 33.52
N LEU A 360 -29.47 1.91 33.47
CA LEU A 360 -30.15 3.03 32.82
C LEU A 360 -30.19 2.88 31.29
N LEU A 361 -29.10 2.43 30.65
CA LEU A 361 -29.08 2.21 29.20
C LEU A 361 -30.11 1.16 28.78
N ARG A 362 -30.24 0.06 29.54
CA ARG A 362 -31.23 -1.00 29.28
C ARG A 362 -32.66 -0.53 29.56
N ALA A 363 -32.88 0.31 30.59
CA ALA A 363 -34.19 0.91 30.84
C ALA A 363 -34.61 1.91 29.74
N ALA A 364 -33.68 2.71 29.22
CA ALA A 364 -33.91 3.67 28.14
C ALA A 364 -34.06 3.01 26.76
N GLY A 365 -33.46 1.83 26.55
CA GLY A 365 -33.59 1.04 25.32
C GLY A 365 -34.79 0.08 25.29
N SER A 366 -35.75 0.21 26.22
CA SER A 366 -36.90 -0.70 26.39
C SER A 366 -38.26 -0.02 26.10
N THR A 367 -38.25 1.09 25.37
CA THR A 367 -39.44 1.91 25.02
C THR A 367 -39.65 1.97 23.52
#